data_AF-A0A9W6YF87-F1
#
_entry.id   AF-A0A9W6YF87-F1
#
_cell.length_a   1.000
_cell.length_b   1.000
_cell.length_c   1.000
_cell.angle_alpha   90.00
_cell.angle_beta   90.00
_cell.angle_gamma   90.00
#
_symmetry.space_group_name_H-M   'P 1'
#
loop_
_entity.id
_entity.type
_entity.pdbx_description
1 polymer ?
#
loop_
_entity_poly.entity_id
_entity_poly.type
_entity_poly.pdbx_seq_one_letter_code
_entity_poly.pdbx_strand_id
1 'polypeptide(L)'
;MQTIVGRRTRGGPICENQSGTSERYSLCGLYSVNNAVQSRGFLTVEELAPIVRRLNAAAREEEGPAPHGDERYGAYSMQALHEALRAKGYQLRYLNSTSTFNCKSAKWFRKIPRSTFKHLVIVGRPSGQVEGTWHCIARAAVGDKYYFIDSDELVYKPSSEDGLRHFFVELGCVYAVEPINNQK
;
A
#
# COMPACT_ATOMS: atom_id res chain seq x y z
N MET A 1 15.19 9.78 15.72
CA MET A 1 15.66 9.01 14.55
C MET A 1 15.65 7.54 14.93
N GLN A 2 14.58 6.80 14.60
CA GLN A 2 14.57 5.35 14.77
C GLN A 2 14.85 4.73 13.40
N THR A 3 15.93 3.96 13.32
CA THR A 3 16.35 3.27 12.10
C THR A 3 15.46 2.04 11.91
N ILE A 4 14.58 2.08 10.92
CA ILE A 4 13.77 0.94 10.49
C ILE A 4 14.72 -0.12 9.91
N VAL A 5 14.78 -1.29 10.56
CA VAL A 5 15.69 -2.39 10.20
C VAL A 5 15.06 -3.23 9.08
N GLY A 6 15.13 -2.75 7.84
CA GLY A 6 14.87 -3.61 6.69
C GLY A 6 16.12 -4.42 6.34
N ARG A 7 16.09 -5.75 6.50
CA ARG A 7 17.15 -6.64 5.98
C ARG A 7 17.02 -6.75 4.46
N ARG A 8 18.11 -6.48 3.73
CA ARG A 8 18.23 -6.85 2.31
C ARG A 8 18.73 -8.29 2.28
N THR A 9 17.89 -9.25 1.92
CA THR A 9 18.39 -10.57 1.51
C THR A 9 19.10 -10.37 0.17
N ARG A 10 20.32 -10.89 -0.01
CA ARG A 10 21.06 -10.69 -1.28
C ARG A 10 20.20 -11.23 -2.43
N GLY A 11 19.77 -10.33 -3.33
CA GLY A 11 18.93 -10.66 -4.49
C GLY A 11 17.41 -10.74 -4.23
N GLY A 12 16.92 -10.46 -3.02
CA GLY A 12 15.50 -10.43 -2.68
C GLY A 12 14.85 -9.04 -2.79
N PRO A 13 13.51 -8.97 -2.66
CA PRO A 13 12.78 -7.71 -2.64
C PRO A 13 13.22 -6.80 -1.48
N ILE A 14 13.11 -5.49 -1.67
CA ILE A 14 13.08 -4.54 -0.55
C ILE A 14 11.76 -4.76 0.19
N CYS A 15 11.85 -4.97 1.50
CA CYS A 15 10.70 -5.08 2.41
C CYS A 15 10.86 -4.05 3.53
N GLU A 16 10.13 -2.95 3.42
CA GLU A 16 9.78 -2.09 4.55
C GLU A 16 8.53 -2.64 5.22
N ASN A 17 8.54 -2.65 6.55
CA ASN A 17 7.42 -3.13 7.33
C ASN A 17 7.38 -2.41 8.68
N GLN A 18 6.23 -2.51 9.35
CA GLN A 18 6.01 -1.96 10.69
C GLN A 18 6.30 -2.96 11.82
N SER A 19 6.82 -4.17 11.53
CA SER A 19 7.21 -5.10 12.58
C SER A 19 8.32 -4.48 13.46
N GLY A 20 8.13 -4.53 14.77
CA GLY A 20 9.02 -3.88 15.74
C GLY A 20 8.74 -2.39 15.98
N THR A 21 7.72 -1.81 15.37
CA THR A 21 7.15 -0.51 15.77
C THR A 21 6.10 -0.71 16.88
N SER A 22 5.80 0.32 17.67
CA SER A 22 4.77 0.21 18.72
C SER A 22 3.38 -0.02 18.09
N GLU A 23 2.45 -0.67 18.79
CA GLU A 23 1.07 -0.94 18.33
C GLU A 23 0.29 0.30 17.86
N ARG A 24 0.76 1.51 18.21
CA ARG A 24 0.19 2.77 17.72
C ARG A 24 0.41 3.01 16.22
N TYR A 25 1.44 2.41 15.62
CA TYR A 25 1.77 2.63 14.22
C TYR A 25 0.90 1.81 13.27
N SER A 26 0.41 2.46 12.22
CA SER A 26 -0.38 1.88 11.14
C SER A 26 0.14 2.37 9.79
N LEU A 27 1.40 2.08 9.49
CA LEU A 27 2.14 2.55 8.32
C LEU A 27 2.01 1.62 7.09
N CYS A 28 1.16 0.59 7.13
CA CYS A 28 1.02 -0.41 6.07
C CYS A 28 0.79 0.20 4.67
N GLY A 29 0.01 1.27 4.55
CA GLY A 29 -0.22 1.97 3.28
C GLY A 29 1.04 2.66 2.73
N LEU A 30 1.79 3.35 3.59
CA LEU A 30 3.06 4.01 3.24
C LEU A 30 4.09 2.99 2.80
N TYR A 31 4.31 1.95 3.62
CA TYR A 31 5.30 0.91 3.30
C TYR A 31 4.91 0.11 2.07
N SER A 32 3.61 -0.12 1.82
CA SER A 32 3.16 -0.77 0.59
C SER A 32 3.49 0.04 -0.65
N VAL A 33 3.42 1.38 -0.59
CA VAL A 33 3.88 2.22 -1.70
C VAL A 33 5.38 2.06 -1.93
N ASN A 34 6.19 2.20 -0.87
CA ASN A 34 7.65 2.09 -0.96
C ASN A 34 8.10 0.71 -1.47
N ASN A 35 7.46 -0.34 -0.97
CA ASN A 35 7.66 -1.72 -1.38
C ASN A 35 7.24 -1.90 -2.84
N ALA A 36 6.10 -1.38 -3.27
CA ALA A 36 5.63 -1.53 -4.65
C ALA A 36 6.64 -0.95 -5.64
N VAL A 37 7.17 0.25 -5.36
CA VAL A 37 8.17 0.93 -6.22
C VAL A 37 9.61 0.42 -6.03
N GLN A 38 9.84 -0.46 -5.05
CA GLN A 38 11.16 -0.98 -4.69
C GLN A 38 12.18 0.13 -4.41
N SER A 39 11.78 1.11 -3.60
CA SER A 39 12.65 2.20 -3.16
C SER A 39 12.43 2.47 -1.67
N ARG A 40 13.49 2.30 -0.87
CA ARG A 40 13.41 2.46 0.58
C ARG A 40 13.23 3.94 0.93
N GLY A 41 12.27 4.23 1.80
CA GLY A 41 11.97 5.59 2.23
C GLY A 41 11.50 6.46 1.07
N PHE A 42 10.86 5.87 0.06
CA PHE A 42 10.35 6.62 -1.09
C PHE A 42 9.33 7.67 -0.67
N LEU A 43 8.38 7.29 0.19
CA LEU A 43 7.62 8.18 1.05
C LEU A 43 8.10 8.03 2.49
N THR A 44 8.09 9.12 3.26
CA THR A 44 8.34 9.09 4.70
C THR A 44 7.20 9.72 5.52
N VAL A 45 7.19 9.43 6.82
CA VAL A 45 6.24 10.03 7.77
C VAL A 45 6.41 11.55 7.80
N GLU A 46 7.65 12.06 7.76
CA GLU A 46 7.91 13.51 7.76
C GLU A 46 7.31 14.21 6.54
N GLU A 47 7.33 13.56 5.37
CA GLU A 47 6.73 14.09 4.14
C GLU A 47 5.19 14.07 4.18
N LEU A 48 4.60 13.04 4.78
CA LEU A 48 3.14 12.89 4.90
C LEU A 48 2.55 13.78 5.99
N ALA A 49 3.27 14.04 7.08
CA ALA A 49 2.78 14.82 8.22
C ALA A 49 2.14 16.18 7.84
N PRO A 50 2.77 17.07 7.05
CA PRO A 50 2.15 18.34 6.66
C PRO A 50 0.93 18.17 5.75
N ILE A 51 0.91 17.13 4.91
CA ILE A 51 -0.22 16.81 4.02
C ILE A 51 -1.42 16.38 4.87
N VAL A 52 -1.20 15.42 5.76
CA VAL A 52 -2.23 14.89 6.67
C VAL A 52 -2.79 15.98 7.56
N ARG A 53 -1.94 16.85 8.13
CA ARG A 53 -2.38 17.99 8.93
C ARG A 53 -3.28 18.93 8.15
N ARG A 54 -2.89 19.28 6.91
CA ARG A 54 -3.71 20.15 6.04
C ARG A 54 -5.04 19.49 5.68
N LEU A 55 -5.02 18.21 5.33
CA LEU A 55 -6.23 17.48 4.94
C LEU A 55 -7.20 17.35 6.12
N ASN A 56 -6.72 16.95 7.30
CA ASN A 56 -7.54 16.88 8.50
C ASN A 56 -8.10 18.24 8.92
N ALA A 57 -7.35 19.34 8.74
CA ALA A 57 -7.85 20.70 9.01
C ALA A 57 -8.95 21.15 8.02
N ALA A 58 -9.00 20.54 6.85
CA ALA A 58 -10.01 20.82 5.82
C ALA A 58 -11.19 19.83 5.84
N ALA A 59 -11.12 18.78 6.67
CA ALA A 59 -12.14 17.76 6.77
C ALA A 59 -13.39 18.28 7.50
N ARG A 60 -14.56 17.74 7.13
CA ARG A 60 -15.82 18.08 7.78
C ARG A 60 -15.96 17.32 9.09
N GLU A 61 -16.74 17.87 10.03
CA GLU A 61 -17.00 17.21 11.32
C GLU A 61 -17.63 15.82 11.18
N GLU A 62 -18.45 15.61 10.14
CA GLU A 62 -19.11 14.34 9.84
C GLU A 62 -18.15 13.21 9.42
N GLU A 63 -16.92 13.54 9.03
CA GLU A 63 -15.89 12.56 8.64
C GLU A 63 -15.18 11.95 9.86
N GLY A 64 -15.43 12.49 11.06
CA GLY A 64 -14.85 12.02 12.31
C GLY A 64 -13.43 12.54 12.57
N PRO A 65 -12.76 12.03 13.62
CA PRO A 65 -11.42 12.48 13.98
C PRO A 65 -10.37 11.92 13.02
N ALA A 66 -9.49 12.79 12.55
CA ALA A 66 -8.32 12.44 11.73
C ALA A 66 -8.63 11.51 10.53
N PRO A 67 -9.61 11.86 9.65
CA PRO A 67 -10.06 10.99 8.58
C PRO A 67 -8.97 10.67 7.54
N HIS A 68 -7.91 11.47 7.50
CA HIS A 68 -6.77 11.25 6.61
C HIS A 68 -5.57 10.55 7.26
N GLY A 69 -5.71 10.13 8.51
CA GLY A 69 -4.68 9.48 9.31
C GLY A 69 -4.06 10.40 10.36
N ASP A 70 -3.14 9.85 11.13
CA ASP A 70 -2.34 10.51 12.14
C ASP A 70 -0.98 10.97 11.58
N GLU A 71 -0.58 12.22 11.86
CA GLU A 71 0.65 12.83 11.35
C GLU A 71 1.95 12.10 11.78
N ARG A 72 1.90 11.31 12.85
CA ARG A 72 3.06 10.58 13.41
C ARG A 72 2.94 9.08 13.27
N TYR A 73 1.73 8.56 13.38
CA TYR A 73 1.49 7.13 13.57
C TYR A 73 0.92 6.43 12.34
N GLY A 74 0.44 7.14 11.31
CA GLY A 74 -0.02 6.53 10.07
C GLY A 74 -1.53 6.44 9.94
N ALA A 75 -2.05 5.29 9.51
CA ALA A 75 -3.42 5.10 9.04
C ALA A 75 -3.78 6.08 7.91
N TYR A 76 -2.82 6.35 7.02
CA TYR A 76 -2.97 7.34 5.96
C TYR A 76 -4.05 6.93 4.98
N SER A 77 -5.00 7.83 4.76
CA SER A 77 -5.99 7.67 3.70
C SER A 77 -5.33 7.56 2.32
N MET A 78 -6.01 6.93 1.36
CA MET A 78 -5.52 6.88 -0.02
C MET A 78 -5.37 8.27 -0.64
N GLN A 79 -6.14 9.27 -0.18
CA GLN A 79 -5.97 10.66 -0.61
C GLN A 79 -4.64 11.25 -0.14
N ALA A 80 -4.30 11.08 1.14
CA ALA A 80 -3.03 11.54 1.68
C ALA A 80 -1.83 10.90 0.96
N LEU A 81 -1.90 9.58 0.72
CA LEU A 81 -0.89 8.85 -0.06
C LEU A 81 -0.81 9.35 -1.51
N HIS A 82 -1.95 9.63 -2.15
CA HIS A 82 -1.98 10.13 -3.52
C HIS A 82 -1.32 11.52 -3.60
N GLU A 83 -1.63 12.44 -2.68
CA GLU A 83 -1.02 13.76 -2.67
C GLU A 83 0.49 13.71 -2.43
N ALA A 84 0.95 12.85 -1.52
CA ALA A 84 2.37 12.63 -1.29
C ALA A 84 3.08 12.07 -2.55
N LEU A 85 2.43 11.15 -3.27
CA LEU A 85 2.95 10.62 -4.53
C LEU A 85 3.01 11.67 -5.63
N ARG A 86 2.01 12.55 -5.73
CA ARG A 86 1.97 13.64 -6.72
C ARG A 86 3.14 14.59 -6.55
N ALA A 87 3.51 14.90 -5.31
CA ALA A 87 4.68 15.73 -5.02
C ALA A 87 5.99 15.11 -5.56
N LYS A 88 6.03 13.80 -5.80
CA LYS A 88 7.16 13.06 -6.38
C LYS A 88 6.99 12.74 -7.86
N GLY A 89 5.94 13.25 -8.51
CA GLY A 89 5.66 12.98 -9.94
C GLY A 89 5.01 11.62 -10.20
N TYR A 90 4.34 11.04 -9.20
CA TYR A 90 3.60 9.77 -9.31
C TYR A 90 2.12 9.95 -8.95
N GLN A 91 1.29 8.99 -9.31
CA GLN A 91 -0.13 8.95 -8.97
C GLN A 91 -0.57 7.56 -8.50
N LEU A 92 -1.64 7.52 -7.69
CA LEU A 92 -2.38 6.30 -7.41
C LEU A 92 -3.57 6.19 -8.35
N ARG A 93 -3.47 5.29 -9.32
CA ARG A 93 -4.57 4.98 -10.22
C ARG A 93 -5.44 3.88 -9.64
N TYR A 94 -6.68 4.22 -9.28
CA TYR A 94 -7.67 3.26 -8.81
C TYR A 94 -8.08 2.30 -9.93
N LEU A 95 -7.96 0.99 -9.71
CA LEU A 95 -8.22 -0.01 -10.76
C LEU A 95 -9.64 -0.59 -10.70
N ASN A 96 -10.42 -0.33 -9.64
CA ASN A 96 -11.75 -0.94 -9.45
C ASN A 96 -12.92 -0.25 -10.17
N SER A 97 -12.67 0.71 -11.07
CA SER A 97 -13.71 1.56 -11.66
C SER A 97 -14.54 0.92 -12.80
N THR A 98 -14.46 -0.40 -13.03
CA THR A 98 -15.20 -1.05 -14.12
C THR A 98 -16.18 -2.12 -13.62
N SER A 99 -17.33 -2.27 -14.29
CA SER A 99 -18.38 -3.28 -13.99
C SER A 99 -17.91 -4.74 -14.11
N THR A 100 -16.68 -4.97 -14.62
CA THR A 100 -15.98 -6.27 -14.68
C THR A 100 -14.91 -6.46 -13.59
N PHE A 101 -14.81 -5.50 -12.66
CA PHE A 101 -13.86 -5.39 -11.54
C PHE A 101 -14.59 -5.49 -10.18
N ASN A 102 -15.48 -6.46 -10.01
CA ASN A 102 -16.11 -6.74 -8.72
C ASN A 102 -15.15 -7.49 -7.78
N CYS A 103 -14.69 -6.83 -6.72
CA CYS A 103 -13.73 -7.33 -5.71
C CYS A 103 -14.25 -8.58 -4.96
N LYS A 104 -15.57 -8.81 -4.99
CA LYS A 104 -16.23 -10.02 -4.46
C LYS A 104 -16.09 -11.24 -5.38
N SER A 105 -15.56 -11.07 -6.59
CA SER A 105 -15.34 -12.19 -7.52
C SER A 105 -14.00 -12.87 -7.23
N ALA A 106 -14.02 -14.18 -6.98
CA ALA A 106 -12.81 -15.02 -6.87
C ALA A 106 -11.84 -14.89 -8.06
N LYS A 107 -12.31 -14.38 -9.21
CA LYS A 107 -11.49 -14.06 -10.38
C LYS A 107 -10.38 -13.04 -10.09
N TRP A 108 -10.53 -12.18 -9.08
CA TRP A 108 -9.50 -11.19 -8.74
C TRP A 108 -8.21 -11.79 -8.21
N PHE A 109 -8.31 -12.81 -7.36
CA PHE A 109 -7.15 -13.55 -6.87
C PHE A 109 -6.33 -14.16 -8.02
N ARG A 110 -6.95 -14.40 -9.18
CA ARG A 110 -6.29 -14.85 -10.42
C ARG A 110 -5.77 -13.73 -11.30
N LYS A 111 -6.41 -12.56 -11.28
CA LYS A 111 -6.09 -11.42 -12.14
C LYS A 111 -4.92 -10.60 -11.62
N ILE A 112 -4.88 -10.27 -10.31
CA ILE A 112 -3.83 -9.44 -9.73
C ILE A 112 -2.42 -10.01 -10.02
N PRO A 113 -2.15 -11.31 -9.80
CA PRO A 113 -0.83 -11.86 -10.07
C PRO A 113 -0.37 -11.71 -11.53
N ARG A 114 -1.32 -11.71 -12.47
CA ARG A 114 -1.11 -11.61 -13.92
C ARG A 114 -1.21 -10.18 -14.46
N SER A 115 -1.35 -9.19 -13.57
CA SER A 115 -1.45 -7.80 -13.94
C SER A 115 -0.20 -7.31 -14.67
N THR A 116 -0.41 -6.52 -15.72
CA THR A 116 0.66 -5.86 -16.49
C THR A 116 1.23 -4.64 -15.77
N PHE A 117 0.52 -4.10 -14.78
CA PHE A 117 1.01 -3.01 -13.94
C PHE A 117 2.19 -3.51 -13.08
N LYS A 118 3.27 -2.72 -13.05
CA LYS A 118 4.51 -3.12 -12.38
C LYS A 118 4.48 -2.95 -10.86
N HIS A 119 3.76 -1.93 -10.39
CA HIS A 119 3.73 -1.51 -8.99
C HIS A 119 2.28 -1.42 -8.55
N LEU A 120 1.85 -2.35 -7.69
CA LEU A 120 0.49 -2.33 -7.15
C LEU A 120 0.51 -2.19 -5.64
N VAL A 121 -0.45 -1.41 -5.12
CA VAL A 121 -0.88 -1.42 -3.73
C VAL A 121 -2.22 -2.15 -3.67
N ILE A 122 -2.29 -3.19 -2.86
CA ILE A 122 -3.46 -4.07 -2.75
C ILE A 122 -4.00 -3.96 -1.35
N VAL A 123 -5.26 -3.58 -1.26
CA VAL A 123 -6.01 -3.46 -0.01
C VAL A 123 -6.94 -4.65 0.10
N GLY A 124 -6.86 -5.37 1.22
CA GLY A 124 -7.66 -6.55 1.47
C GLY A 124 -7.85 -6.80 2.96
N ARG A 125 -8.73 -7.73 3.28
CA ARG A 125 -8.97 -8.15 4.67
C ARG A 125 -8.21 -9.45 4.92
N PRO A 126 -7.30 -9.48 5.92
CA PRO A 126 -6.63 -10.70 6.32
C PRO A 126 -7.57 -11.70 6.98
N SER A 127 -7.17 -12.97 7.01
CA SER A 127 -7.89 -14.00 7.76
C SER A 127 -7.92 -13.67 9.26
N GLY A 128 -9.05 -13.92 9.93
CA GLY A 128 -9.21 -13.67 11.37
C GLY A 128 -9.48 -12.21 11.75
N GLN A 129 -9.44 -11.27 10.80
CA GLN A 129 -9.79 -9.87 11.04
C GLN A 129 -11.28 -9.61 10.80
N VAL A 130 -11.84 -8.70 11.62
CA VAL A 130 -13.25 -8.28 11.54
C VAL A 130 -13.54 -7.54 10.23
N GLU A 131 -14.79 -7.62 9.78
CA GLU A 131 -15.24 -6.87 8.61
C GLU A 131 -15.04 -5.36 8.83
N GLY A 132 -14.48 -4.68 7.82
CA GLY A 132 -14.10 -3.27 7.92
C GLY A 132 -12.64 -3.01 8.32
N THR A 133 -11.90 -4.02 8.79
CA THR A 133 -10.44 -3.90 9.01
C THR A 133 -9.69 -4.21 7.71
N TRP A 134 -9.03 -3.19 7.16
CA TRP A 134 -8.32 -3.28 5.89
C TRP A 134 -6.81 -3.18 6.07
N HIS A 135 -6.10 -4.00 5.31
CA HIS A 135 -4.64 -4.06 5.30
C HIS A 135 -4.09 -3.86 3.89
N CYS A 136 -2.90 -3.28 3.78
CA CYS A 136 -2.22 -3.01 2.52
C CYS A 136 -0.99 -3.91 2.35
N ILE A 137 -0.88 -4.55 1.19
CA ILE A 137 0.37 -5.18 0.72
C ILE A 137 0.79 -4.61 -0.62
N ALA A 138 2.06 -4.79 -0.97
CA ALA A 138 2.58 -4.43 -2.27
C ALA A 138 2.63 -5.63 -3.22
N ARG A 139 2.43 -5.39 -4.53
CA ARG A 139 3.02 -6.24 -5.58
C ARG A 139 4.12 -5.47 -6.29
N ALA A 140 5.32 -6.02 -6.27
CA ALA A 140 6.52 -5.38 -6.79
C ALA A 140 7.21 -6.23 -7.86
N ALA A 141 7.71 -5.58 -8.92
CA ALA A 141 8.63 -6.17 -9.89
C ALA A 141 10.06 -6.14 -9.32
N VAL A 142 10.73 -7.29 -9.26
CA VAL A 142 12.12 -7.43 -8.80
C VAL A 142 12.86 -8.34 -9.78
N GLY A 143 13.72 -7.75 -10.60
CA GLY A 143 14.31 -8.43 -11.75
C GLY A 143 13.24 -8.83 -12.77
N ASP A 144 13.21 -10.11 -13.13
CA ASP A 144 12.24 -10.73 -14.03
C ASP A 144 10.99 -11.28 -13.32
N LYS A 145 10.95 -11.16 -11.98
CA LYS A 145 9.91 -11.76 -11.13
C LYS A 145 9.04 -10.72 -10.46
N TYR A 146 7.89 -11.18 -9.99
CA TYR A 146 6.97 -10.38 -9.20
C TYR A 146 6.74 -11.04 -7.84
N TYR A 147 6.65 -10.23 -6.80
CA TYR A 147 6.41 -10.66 -5.42
C TYR A 147 5.29 -9.86 -4.78
N PHE A 148 4.50 -10.52 -3.95
CA PHE A 148 3.66 -9.87 -2.94
C PHE A 148 4.48 -9.66 -1.68
N ILE A 149 4.48 -8.45 -1.13
CA ILE A 149 5.30 -8.06 0.02
C ILE A 149 4.37 -7.49 1.07
N ASP A 150 4.37 -8.11 2.24
CA ASP A 150 3.63 -7.64 3.40
C ASP A 150 4.34 -6.45 4.03
N SER A 151 3.56 -5.46 4.43
CA SER A 151 4.04 -4.25 5.10
C SER A 151 3.85 -4.33 6.62
N ASP A 152 3.15 -5.34 7.13
CA ASP A 152 3.04 -5.59 8.57
C ASP A 152 4.17 -6.48 9.06
N GLU A 153 4.53 -7.48 8.27
CA GLU A 153 5.54 -8.48 8.59
C GLU A 153 6.68 -8.48 7.57
N LEU A 154 7.85 -8.99 7.95
CA LEU A 154 8.98 -9.20 7.03
C LEU A 154 8.75 -10.45 6.14
N VAL A 155 7.56 -10.58 5.54
CA VAL A 155 7.11 -11.73 4.74
C VAL A 155 6.84 -11.31 3.30
N TYR A 156 7.29 -12.12 2.35
CA TYR A 156 6.91 -11.99 0.94
C TYR A 156 6.61 -13.34 0.31
N LYS A 157 5.73 -13.35 -0.69
CA LYS A 157 5.35 -14.54 -1.48
C LYS A 157 5.53 -14.28 -2.97
N PRO A 158 5.77 -15.31 -3.79
CA PRO A 158 5.68 -15.17 -5.23
C PRO A 158 4.33 -14.59 -5.66
N SER A 159 4.32 -13.80 -6.73
CA SER A 159 3.10 -13.26 -7.31
C SER A 159 2.27 -14.36 -7.98
N SER A 160 1.52 -15.12 -7.19
CA SER A 160 0.59 -16.19 -7.61
C SER A 160 -0.76 -16.06 -6.90
N GLU A 161 -1.79 -16.78 -7.35
CA GLU A 161 -3.09 -16.80 -6.65
C GLU A 161 -2.91 -17.25 -5.19
N ASP A 162 -2.18 -18.36 -4.96
CA ASP A 162 -1.90 -18.87 -3.62
C ASP A 162 -1.09 -17.89 -2.77
N GLY A 163 -0.14 -17.19 -3.40
CA GLY A 163 0.65 -16.15 -2.74
C GLY A 163 -0.22 -14.98 -2.27
N LEU A 164 -1.24 -14.61 -3.03
CA LEU A 164 -2.19 -13.56 -2.62
C LEU A 164 -3.19 -14.06 -1.57
N ARG A 165 -3.67 -15.30 -1.71
CA ARG A 165 -4.56 -15.96 -0.73
C ARG A 165 -3.91 -16.19 0.62
N HIS A 166 -2.58 -16.24 0.67
CA HIS A 166 -1.84 -16.26 1.92
C HIS A 166 -2.12 -15.03 2.78
N PHE A 167 -2.27 -13.85 2.16
CA PHE A 167 -2.45 -12.59 2.87
C PHE A 167 -3.92 -12.23 3.07
N PHE A 168 -4.77 -12.49 2.08
CA PHE A 168 -6.15 -12.01 2.08
C PHE A 168 -7.18 -13.12 1.84
N VAL A 169 -8.26 -13.05 2.60
CA VAL A 169 -9.49 -13.81 2.34
C VAL A 169 -10.47 -13.04 1.47
N GLU A 170 -10.38 -11.71 1.50
CA GLU A 170 -11.22 -10.79 0.74
C GLU A 170 -10.41 -9.61 0.25
N LEU A 171 -10.70 -9.14 -0.97
CA LEU A 171 -10.03 -7.99 -1.56
C LEU A 171 -10.98 -6.78 -1.53
N GLY A 172 -10.48 -5.65 -1.04
CA GLY A 172 -11.19 -4.37 -1.04
C GLY A 172 -10.91 -3.62 -2.33
N CYS A 173 -9.67 -3.15 -2.49
CA CYS A 173 -9.28 -2.35 -3.64
C CYS A 173 -7.83 -2.52 -4.09
N VAL A 174 -7.55 -2.13 -5.33
CA VAL A 174 -6.18 -2.12 -5.86
C VAL A 174 -5.90 -0.82 -6.58
N TYR A 175 -4.69 -0.31 -6.34
CA TYR A 175 -4.16 0.87 -6.98
C TYR A 175 -2.87 0.52 -7.72
N ALA A 176 -2.67 1.11 -8.89
CA ALA A 176 -1.36 1.14 -9.53
C ALA A 176 -0.61 2.42 -9.11
N VAL A 177 0.66 2.27 -8.75
CA VAL A 177 1.58 3.41 -8.57
C VAL A 177 2.28 3.65 -9.89
N GLU A 178 1.98 4.77 -10.54
CA GLU A 178 2.47 5.08 -11.89
C GLU A 178 3.08 6.48 -11.93
N PRO A 179 4.12 6.73 -12.73
CA PRO A 179 4.54 8.08 -13.04
C PRO A 179 3.36 8.87 -13.60
N ILE A 180 3.25 10.15 -13.22
CA ILE A 180 2.38 11.08 -13.91
C ILE A 180 3.05 11.34 -15.25
N ASN A 181 2.54 10.71 -16.30
CA ASN A 181 2.88 11.12 -17.66
C ASN A 181 2.27 12.50 -17.87
N ASN A 182 3.03 13.55 -17.52
CA ASN A 182 2.85 14.84 -18.15
C ASN A 182 3.18 14.60 -19.63
N GLN A 183 2.17 14.28 -20.43
CA GLN A 183 2.34 14.38 -21.87
C GLN A 183 2.73 15.83 -22.14
N LYS A 184 3.96 15.94 -22.66
CA LYS A 184 4.67 17.10 -23.23
C LYS A 184 3.85 18.35 -23.45
#